data_AF-A0A954Z539-F1
#
_entry.id   AF-A0A954Z539-F1
#
_cell.length_a   1.000
_cell.length_b   1.000
_cell.length_c   1.000
_cell.angle_alpha   90.00
_cell.angle_beta   90.00
_cell.angle_gamma   90.00
#
_symmetry.space_group_name_H-M   'P 1'
#
loop_
_entity.id
_entity.type
_entity.pdbx_description
1 polymer ?
#
loop_
_entity_poly.entity_id
_entity_poly.type
_entity_poly.pdbx_seq_one_letter_code
_entity_poly.pdbx_strand_id
1 'polypeptide(L)'
;MCSELFRIPLQIGGVPLFGAGILLVLWLAAAAWGVLRTSREHGAAAALGAHLPTALLGGLAIYFLPRYFDGGLPIRGYGLLVLCGAIVGIGMAAARAQRRGLPQEAVMSLAVWMFVGGILGARLFYVIEYWDARIRQPTIDGGIDWPATLKTALSYTEGGLVVYGSFLGAMAAFAIFMRRHQLPGLAIADLIAPSLLAGLAFGRIGCLLNGCCYGGPTDDPWGISFPRQNSPTTLSMPYQEQAAQGAFHGLTLAAESSRTPTPYIAAIREASPAAQAGATLGARIARINGVQIETLEQAQAEVFKQFS
;
A
#
# COMPACT_ATOMS: atom_id res chain seq x y z
N MET A 1 6.13 4.65 15.81
CA MET A 1 5.16 5.31 14.90
C MET A 1 4.08 4.31 14.50
N CYS A 2 2.80 4.65 14.68
CA CYS A 2 1.66 3.83 14.21
C CYS A 2 1.35 4.13 12.74
N SER A 3 0.80 3.17 12.00
CA SER A 3 0.47 3.36 10.58
C SER A 3 -0.83 4.15 10.36
N GLU A 4 -1.73 4.14 11.37
CA GLU A 4 -2.88 5.05 11.47
C GLU A 4 -2.41 6.39 12.05
N LEU A 5 -2.50 7.47 11.24
CA LEU A 5 -2.06 8.80 11.64
C LEU A 5 -3.09 9.47 12.55
N PHE A 6 -4.35 9.42 12.13
CA PHE A 6 -5.52 9.84 12.90
C PHE A 6 -6.75 9.14 12.33
N ARG A 7 -7.79 9.03 13.16
CA ARG A 7 -9.07 8.45 12.77
C ARG A 7 -10.12 9.53 12.74
N ILE A 8 -10.82 9.67 11.63
CA ILE A 8 -11.93 10.63 11.55
C ILE A 8 -13.17 9.95 12.15
N PRO A 9 -13.74 10.48 13.24
CA PRO A 9 -14.91 9.89 13.86
C PRO A 9 -16.12 9.99 12.91
N LEU A 10 -16.98 8.96 12.92
CA LEU A 10 -18.21 8.97 12.11
C LEU A 10 -19.24 10.00 12.58
N GLN A 11 -19.13 10.45 13.82
CA GLN A 11 -20.01 11.44 14.45
C GLN A 11 -19.22 12.39 15.33
N ILE A 12 -19.60 13.67 15.34
CA ILE A 12 -19.04 14.68 16.24
C ILE A 12 -20.21 15.23 17.07
N GLY A 13 -20.16 15.05 18.39
CA GLY A 13 -21.20 15.55 19.29
C GLY A 13 -22.61 14.99 19.02
N GLY A 14 -22.72 13.75 18.54
CA GLY A 14 -24.01 13.11 18.21
C GLY A 14 -24.55 13.43 16.81
N VAL A 15 -23.87 14.30 16.04
CA VAL A 15 -24.23 14.56 14.64
C VAL A 15 -23.40 13.68 13.71
N PRO A 16 -24.01 12.94 12.78
CA PRO A 16 -23.28 12.14 11.81
C PRO A 16 -22.44 13.05 10.89
N LEU A 17 -21.16 12.73 10.75
CA LEU A 17 -20.24 13.42 9.85
C LEU A 17 -20.36 12.87 8.42
N PHE A 18 -20.39 11.53 8.29
CA PHE A 18 -20.56 10.78 7.04
C PHE A 18 -21.98 10.19 6.93
N GLY A 19 -22.34 9.58 5.79
CA GLY A 19 -23.72 9.11 5.58
C GLY A 19 -24.67 10.27 5.27
N ALA A 20 -25.85 10.29 5.90
CA ALA A 20 -26.76 11.44 5.91
C ALA A 20 -26.28 12.53 6.90
N GLY A 21 -25.01 12.91 6.78
CA GLY A 21 -24.29 13.76 7.72
C GLY A 21 -23.83 15.10 7.16
N ILE A 22 -23.11 15.87 7.99
CA ILE A 22 -22.64 17.23 7.66
C ILE A 22 -21.82 17.25 6.37
N LEU A 23 -20.96 16.25 6.14
CA LEU A 23 -20.08 16.22 4.97
C LEU A 23 -20.86 16.07 3.66
N LEU A 24 -21.98 15.33 3.67
CA LEU A 24 -22.85 15.20 2.50
C LEU A 24 -23.55 16.53 2.20
N VAL A 25 -24.02 17.24 3.24
CA VAL A 25 -24.64 18.56 3.09
C VAL A 25 -23.65 19.57 2.52
N LEU A 26 -22.42 19.62 3.06
CA LEU A 26 -21.36 20.49 2.56
C LEU A 26 -20.98 20.16 1.11
N TRP A 27 -20.88 18.87 0.77
CA TRP A 27 -20.61 18.42 -0.59
C TRP A 27 -21.70 18.83 -1.57
N LEU A 28 -22.97 18.62 -1.21
CA LEU A 28 -24.12 19.03 -2.03
C LEU A 28 -24.18 20.55 -2.19
N ALA A 29 -23.87 21.31 -1.13
CA ALA A 29 -23.81 22.77 -1.19
C ALA A 29 -22.67 23.25 -2.12
N ALA A 30 -21.48 22.66 -2.03
CA ALA A 30 -20.36 22.96 -2.91
C ALA A 30 -20.65 22.60 -4.37
N ALA A 31 -21.26 21.43 -4.61
CA ALA A 31 -21.70 21.00 -5.93
C ALA A 31 -22.77 21.94 -6.52
N ALA A 32 -23.78 22.32 -5.72
CA ALA A 32 -24.80 23.28 -6.12
C ALA A 32 -24.19 24.66 -6.45
N TRP A 33 -23.24 25.12 -5.63
CA TRP A 33 -22.50 26.36 -5.90
C TRP A 33 -21.70 26.27 -7.20
N GLY A 34 -21.00 25.16 -7.45
CA GLY A 34 -20.28 24.90 -8.70
C GLY A 34 -21.20 24.91 -9.93
N VAL A 35 -22.35 24.24 -9.85
CA VAL A 35 -23.38 24.26 -10.90
C VAL A 35 -23.90 25.67 -11.13
N LEU A 36 -24.28 26.40 -10.07
CA LEU A 36 -24.80 27.77 -10.18
C LEU A 36 -23.79 28.75 -10.79
N ARG A 37 -22.51 28.61 -10.43
CA ARG A 37 -21.44 29.44 -10.99
C ARG A 37 -21.25 29.15 -12.47
N THR A 38 -21.15 27.87 -12.83
CA THR A 38 -20.91 27.46 -14.22
C THR A 38 -22.12 27.70 -15.10
N SER A 39 -23.34 27.62 -14.56
CA SER A 39 -24.58 27.86 -15.31
C SER A 39 -24.73 29.32 -15.68
N ARG A 40 -24.18 30.25 -14.88
CA ARG A 40 -24.15 31.69 -15.20
C ARG A 40 -23.25 32.00 -16.39
N GLU A 41 -22.21 31.21 -16.61
CA GLU A 41 -21.21 31.47 -17.66
C GLU A 41 -21.48 30.67 -18.95
N HIS A 42 -21.90 29.40 -18.83
CA HIS A 42 -21.97 28.44 -19.96
C HIS A 42 -23.35 27.79 -20.12
N GLY A 43 -24.35 28.21 -19.33
CA GLY A 43 -25.71 27.66 -19.36
C GLY A 43 -25.91 26.40 -18.50
N ALA A 44 -27.17 26.15 -18.12
CA ALA A 44 -27.53 25.11 -17.15
C ALA A 44 -27.19 23.68 -17.60
N ALA A 45 -27.35 23.37 -18.89
CA ALA A 45 -27.06 22.04 -19.43
C ALA A 45 -25.55 21.70 -19.37
N ALA A 46 -24.68 22.66 -19.69
CA ALA A 46 -23.23 22.48 -19.61
C ALA A 46 -22.75 22.35 -18.15
N ALA A 47 -23.33 23.14 -17.25
CA ALA A 47 -23.03 23.07 -15.82
C ALA A 47 -23.45 21.73 -15.20
N LEU A 48 -24.65 21.25 -15.51
CA LEU A 48 -25.12 19.93 -15.08
C LEU A 48 -24.24 18.82 -15.66
N GLY A 49 -23.90 18.87 -16.95
CA GLY A 49 -23.02 17.88 -17.57
C GLY A 49 -21.65 17.77 -16.90
N ALA A 50 -21.05 18.90 -16.50
CA ALA A 50 -19.74 18.93 -15.87
C ALA A 50 -19.74 18.49 -14.40
N HIS A 51 -20.74 18.92 -13.62
CA HIS A 51 -20.73 18.76 -12.15
C HIS A 51 -21.63 17.64 -11.63
N LEU A 52 -22.62 17.18 -12.40
CA LEU A 52 -23.54 16.12 -11.95
C LEU A 52 -22.83 14.77 -11.73
N PRO A 53 -21.92 14.30 -12.60
CA PRO A 53 -21.22 13.04 -12.38
C PRO A 53 -20.33 13.06 -11.13
N THR A 54 -19.61 14.15 -10.93
CA THR A 54 -18.72 14.32 -9.76
C THR A 54 -19.53 14.48 -8.47
N ALA A 55 -20.63 15.24 -8.52
CA ALA A 55 -21.53 15.40 -7.39
C ALA A 55 -22.15 14.05 -6.96
N LEU A 56 -22.61 13.25 -7.92
CA LEU A 56 -23.16 11.92 -7.66
C LEU A 56 -22.12 10.95 -7.11
N LEU A 57 -20.94 10.85 -7.75
CA LEU A 57 -19.88 9.96 -7.30
C LEU A 57 -19.38 10.32 -5.89
N GLY A 58 -19.12 11.60 -5.65
CA GLY A 58 -18.70 12.08 -4.33
C GLY A 58 -19.79 11.89 -3.28
N GLY A 59 -21.04 12.18 -3.62
CA GLY A 59 -22.19 12.01 -2.72
C GLY A 59 -22.41 10.54 -2.34
N LEU A 60 -22.38 9.62 -3.33
CA LEU A 60 -22.45 8.18 -3.08
C LEU A 60 -21.29 7.72 -2.20
N ALA A 61 -20.06 8.13 -2.51
CA ALA A 61 -18.88 7.75 -1.73
C ALA A 61 -19.03 8.18 -0.26
N ILE A 62 -19.41 9.44 -0.01
CA ILE A 62 -19.62 9.98 1.35
C ILE A 62 -20.76 9.27 2.08
N TYR A 63 -21.84 8.94 1.36
CA TYR A 63 -23.02 8.30 1.94
C TYR A 63 -22.76 6.83 2.32
N PHE A 64 -22.04 6.08 1.48
CA PHE A 64 -21.76 4.66 1.70
C PHE A 64 -20.50 4.40 2.53
N LEU A 65 -19.59 5.37 2.67
CA LEU A 65 -18.35 5.24 3.45
C LEU A 65 -18.55 4.60 4.84
N PRO A 66 -19.55 4.99 5.65
CA PRO A 66 -19.76 4.44 6.98
C PRO A 66 -20.04 2.95 7.01
N ARG A 67 -20.61 2.37 5.95
CA ARG A 67 -20.90 0.94 5.87
C ARG A 67 -19.65 0.07 5.78
N TYR A 68 -18.51 0.65 5.41
CA TYR A 68 -17.25 -0.06 5.23
C TYR A 68 -16.27 0.13 6.40
N PHE A 69 -16.54 1.07 7.32
CA PHE A 69 -15.62 1.42 8.40
C PHE A 69 -16.34 1.54 9.74
N ASP A 70 -16.48 0.40 10.43
CA ASP A 70 -17.03 0.33 11.78
C ASP A 70 -16.07 1.03 12.77
N GLY A 71 -16.43 2.25 13.19
CA GLY A 71 -15.68 3.01 14.19
C GLY A 71 -14.84 4.19 13.68
N GLY A 72 -15.00 4.61 12.42
CA GLY A 72 -14.34 5.80 11.86
C GLY A 72 -13.41 5.50 10.69
N LEU A 73 -13.15 6.50 9.86
CA LEU A 73 -12.29 6.35 8.68
C LEU A 73 -10.82 6.37 9.12
N PRO A 74 -10.07 5.26 8.98
CA PRO A 74 -8.66 5.23 9.35
C PRO A 74 -7.82 5.91 8.26
N ILE A 75 -7.25 7.07 8.56
CA ILE A 75 -6.32 7.73 7.64
C ILE A 75 -4.93 7.15 7.86
N ARG A 76 -4.51 6.30 6.92
CA ARG A 76 -3.19 5.68 6.94
C ARG A 76 -2.14 6.67 6.45
N GLY A 77 -1.05 6.82 7.20
CA GLY A 77 0.05 7.74 6.87
C GLY A 77 0.68 7.43 5.50
N TYR A 78 0.78 6.15 5.14
CA TYR A 78 1.26 5.71 3.83
C TYR A 78 0.44 6.30 2.67
N GLY A 79 -0.88 6.10 2.70
CA GLY A 79 -1.77 6.57 1.63
C GLY A 79 -1.75 8.10 1.51
N LEU A 80 -1.73 8.79 2.65
CA LEU A 80 -1.63 10.25 2.69
C LEU A 80 -0.33 10.75 2.05
N LEU A 81 0.82 10.20 2.41
CA LEU A 81 2.10 10.64 1.84
C LEU A 81 2.24 10.27 0.37
N VAL A 82 1.74 9.11 -0.06
CA VAL A 82 1.69 8.75 -1.49
C VAL A 82 0.84 9.76 -2.27
N LEU A 83 -0.32 10.16 -1.73
CA LEU A 83 -1.16 11.19 -2.32
C LEU A 83 -0.44 12.55 -2.39
N CYS A 84 0.19 12.98 -1.30
CA CYS A 84 1.01 14.19 -1.27
C CYS A 84 2.14 14.12 -2.31
N GLY A 85 2.84 12.98 -2.41
CA GLY A 85 3.89 12.74 -3.38
C GLY A 85 3.39 12.80 -4.83
N ALA A 86 2.20 12.28 -5.10
CA ALA A 86 1.56 12.39 -6.41
C ALA A 86 1.22 13.86 -6.73
N ILE A 87 0.62 14.60 -5.80
CA ILE A 87 0.27 16.02 -5.99
C ILE A 87 1.55 16.85 -6.25
N VAL A 88 2.58 16.66 -5.42
CA VAL A 88 3.85 17.38 -5.56
C VAL A 88 4.54 16.99 -6.87
N GLY A 89 4.61 15.70 -7.20
CA GLY A 89 5.23 15.22 -8.43
C GLY A 89 4.53 15.75 -9.68
N ILE A 90 3.20 15.66 -9.75
CA ILE A 90 2.41 16.17 -10.87
C ILE A 90 2.55 17.69 -10.97
N GLY A 91 2.45 18.42 -9.85
CA GLY A 91 2.65 19.87 -9.81
C GLY A 91 4.04 20.29 -10.28
N MET A 92 5.09 19.58 -9.86
CA MET A 92 6.45 19.80 -10.34
C MET A 92 6.59 19.51 -11.83
N ALA A 93 5.97 18.43 -12.34
CA ALA A 93 6.02 18.09 -13.75
C ALA A 93 5.32 19.16 -14.61
N ALA A 94 4.14 19.60 -14.17
CA ALA A 94 3.38 20.68 -14.79
C ALA A 94 4.17 22.00 -14.84
N ALA A 95 4.78 22.40 -13.71
CA ALA A 95 5.59 23.61 -13.64
C ALA A 95 6.84 23.54 -14.55
N ARG A 96 7.48 22.37 -14.64
CA ARG A 96 8.63 22.16 -15.55
C ARG A 96 8.21 22.15 -17.02
N ALA A 97 7.04 21.61 -17.34
CA ALA A 97 6.49 21.64 -18.68
C ALA A 97 6.19 23.06 -19.15
N GLN A 98 5.56 23.87 -18.30
CA GLN A 98 5.30 25.28 -18.60
C GLN A 98 6.60 26.04 -18.91
N ARG A 99 7.66 25.83 -18.10
CA ARG A 99 8.97 26.46 -18.33
C ARG A 99 9.67 26.03 -19.63
N ARG A 100 9.29 24.88 -20.19
CA ARG A 100 9.82 24.35 -21.45
C ARG A 100 8.88 24.56 -22.64
N GLY A 101 7.82 25.36 -22.46
CA GLY A 101 6.83 25.65 -23.51
C GLY A 101 5.94 24.46 -23.89
N LEU A 102 5.86 23.43 -23.04
CA LEU A 102 4.97 22.28 -23.26
C LEU A 102 3.59 22.54 -22.65
N PRO A 103 2.51 22.09 -23.31
CA PRO A 103 1.16 22.24 -22.79
C PRO A 103 0.98 21.49 -21.47
N GLN A 104 0.58 22.20 -20.43
CA GLN A 104 0.36 21.63 -19.09
C GLN A 104 -0.70 20.52 -19.12
N GLU A 105 -1.72 20.68 -19.96
CA GLU A 105 -2.79 19.70 -20.16
C GLU A 105 -2.27 18.34 -20.62
N ALA A 106 -1.22 18.31 -21.46
CA ALA A 106 -0.62 17.07 -21.90
C ALA A 106 0.07 16.33 -20.76
N VAL A 107 0.71 17.06 -19.83
CA VAL A 107 1.34 16.46 -18.64
C VAL A 107 0.30 15.95 -17.64
N MET A 108 -0.78 16.70 -17.44
CA MET A 108 -1.89 16.23 -16.59
C MET A 108 -2.55 14.98 -17.18
N SER A 109 -2.78 14.96 -18.49
CA SER A 109 -3.31 13.80 -19.21
C SER A 109 -2.37 12.60 -19.12
N LEU A 110 -1.06 12.84 -19.28
CA LEU A 110 -0.04 11.80 -19.14
C LEU A 110 -0.02 11.23 -17.71
N ALA A 111 -0.12 12.07 -16.69
CA ALA A 111 -0.16 11.63 -15.30
C ALA A 111 -1.34 10.69 -15.04
N VAL A 112 -2.53 11.00 -15.56
CA VAL A 112 -3.70 10.11 -15.47
C VAL A 112 -3.46 8.79 -16.20
N TRP A 113 -2.91 8.83 -17.42
CA TRP A 113 -2.56 7.64 -18.18
C TRP A 113 -1.58 6.74 -17.44
N MET A 114 -0.51 7.31 -16.88
CA MET A 114 0.49 6.58 -16.11
C MET A 114 -0.09 6.02 -14.80
N PHE A 115 -0.97 6.76 -14.13
CA PHE A 115 -1.62 6.31 -12.91
C PHE A 115 -2.55 5.10 -13.17
N VAL A 116 -3.41 5.20 -14.19
CA VAL A 116 -4.29 4.10 -14.61
C VAL A 116 -3.48 2.90 -15.08
N GLY A 117 -2.49 3.13 -15.94
CA GLY A 117 -1.60 2.07 -16.43
C GLY A 117 -0.84 1.39 -15.29
N GLY A 118 -0.39 2.16 -14.28
CA GLY A 118 0.29 1.64 -13.11
C GLY A 118 -0.61 0.78 -12.23
N ILE A 119 -1.85 1.19 -11.95
CA ILE A 119 -2.79 0.38 -11.17
C ILE A 119 -3.12 -0.94 -11.89
N LEU A 120 -3.42 -0.86 -13.19
CA LEU A 120 -3.71 -2.04 -14.01
C LEU A 120 -2.52 -2.97 -14.09
N GLY A 121 -1.32 -2.43 -14.33
CA GLY A 121 -0.08 -3.21 -14.38
C GLY A 121 0.27 -3.87 -13.05
N ALA A 122 0.11 -3.17 -11.93
CA ALA A 122 0.33 -3.72 -10.60
C ALA A 122 -0.57 -4.90 -10.30
N ARG A 123 -1.85 -4.81 -10.71
CA ARG A 123 -2.80 -5.91 -10.51
C ARG A 123 -2.53 -7.07 -11.43
N LEU A 124 -2.28 -6.80 -12.72
CA LEU A 124 -1.97 -7.85 -13.69
C LEU A 124 -0.73 -8.64 -13.27
N PHE A 125 0.32 -7.95 -12.81
CA PHE A 125 1.55 -8.59 -12.35
C PHE A 125 1.31 -9.41 -11.08
N TYR A 126 0.53 -8.89 -10.12
CA TYR A 126 0.12 -9.66 -8.94
C TYR A 126 -0.61 -10.95 -9.30
N VAL A 127 -1.52 -10.89 -10.28
CA VAL A 127 -2.28 -12.06 -10.75
C VAL A 127 -1.36 -13.12 -11.34
N ILE A 128 -0.33 -12.70 -12.07
CA ILE A 128 0.66 -13.60 -12.67
C ILE A 128 1.55 -14.22 -11.58
N GLU A 129 2.09 -13.41 -10.67
CA GLU A 129 3.04 -13.85 -9.65
C GLU A 129 2.40 -14.75 -8.59
N TYR A 130 1.19 -14.44 -8.16
CA TYR A 130 0.45 -15.19 -7.14
C TYR A 130 -0.63 -16.10 -7.73
N TRP A 131 -0.46 -16.50 -8.99
CA TRP A 131 -1.45 -17.33 -9.70
C TRP A 131 -1.79 -18.59 -8.92
N ASP A 132 -0.80 -19.45 -8.69
CA ASP A 132 -1.03 -20.74 -8.04
C ASP A 132 -1.29 -20.64 -6.53
N ALA A 133 -0.69 -19.65 -5.87
CA ALA A 133 -0.77 -19.51 -4.42
C ALA A 133 -2.09 -18.88 -3.94
N ARG A 134 -2.74 -18.05 -4.78
CA ARG A 134 -3.83 -17.18 -4.30
C ARG A 134 -4.95 -16.91 -5.30
N ILE A 135 -4.68 -16.94 -6.61
CA ILE A 135 -5.69 -16.59 -7.62
C ILE A 135 -6.43 -17.82 -8.12
N ARG A 136 -5.70 -18.88 -8.42
CA ARG A 136 -6.23 -20.14 -8.90
C ARG A 136 -7.09 -20.78 -7.81
N GLN A 137 -8.40 -20.86 -8.06
CA GLN A 137 -9.34 -21.55 -7.19
C GLN A 137 -9.57 -22.97 -7.73
N PRO A 138 -8.91 -24.00 -7.15
CA PRO A 138 -9.09 -25.37 -7.60
C PRO A 138 -10.46 -25.90 -7.20
N THR A 139 -11.10 -26.64 -8.10
CA THR A 139 -12.31 -27.41 -7.81
C THR A 139 -11.96 -28.76 -7.18
N ILE A 140 -12.89 -29.38 -6.46
CA ILE A 140 -12.73 -30.71 -5.85
C ILE A 140 -12.27 -31.77 -6.88
N ASP A 141 -12.70 -31.63 -8.14
CA ASP A 141 -12.35 -32.55 -9.24
C ASP A 141 -10.99 -32.24 -9.91
N GLY A 142 -10.19 -31.34 -9.35
CA GLY A 142 -8.89 -30.92 -9.91
C GLY A 142 -8.98 -29.89 -11.06
N GLY A 143 -10.19 -29.44 -11.40
CA GLY A 143 -10.46 -28.36 -12.35
C GLY A 143 -10.19 -26.95 -11.79
N ILE A 144 -10.48 -25.92 -12.59
CA ILE A 144 -10.41 -24.51 -12.18
C ILE A 144 -11.83 -23.95 -12.13
N ASP A 145 -12.22 -23.38 -10.98
CA ASP A 145 -13.43 -22.58 -10.87
C ASP A 145 -13.18 -21.20 -11.48
N TRP A 146 -13.50 -21.06 -12.76
CA TRP A 146 -13.32 -19.81 -13.51
C TRP A 146 -14.09 -18.62 -12.90
N PRO A 147 -15.38 -18.72 -12.54
CA PRO A 147 -16.10 -17.66 -11.84
C PRO A 147 -15.40 -17.16 -10.57
N ALA A 148 -14.98 -18.07 -9.69
CA ALA A 148 -14.31 -17.71 -8.44
C ALA A 148 -12.90 -17.12 -8.68
N THR A 149 -12.16 -17.68 -9.64
CA THR A 149 -10.82 -17.22 -10.05
C THR A 149 -10.88 -15.79 -10.63
N LEU A 150 -11.84 -15.51 -11.52
CA LEU A 150 -12.03 -14.17 -12.11
C LEU A 150 -12.44 -13.14 -11.05
N LYS A 151 -13.34 -13.51 -10.14
CA LYS A 151 -13.74 -12.63 -9.03
C LYS A 151 -12.52 -12.26 -8.17
N THR A 152 -11.70 -13.24 -7.81
CA THR A 152 -10.47 -13.04 -7.03
C THR A 152 -9.47 -12.19 -7.80
N ALA A 153 -9.26 -12.46 -9.09
CA ALA A 153 -8.35 -11.69 -9.94
C ALA A 153 -8.75 -10.21 -10.07
N LEU A 154 -10.05 -9.89 -10.09
CA LEU A 154 -10.56 -8.52 -10.22
C LEU A 154 -10.82 -7.80 -8.88
N SER A 155 -10.77 -8.51 -7.75
CA SER A 155 -11.00 -7.93 -6.42
C SER A 155 -9.84 -7.02 -5.99
N TYR A 156 -9.98 -5.71 -6.16
CA TYR A 156 -9.00 -4.72 -5.69
C TYR A 156 -9.03 -4.50 -4.17
N THR A 157 -10.14 -4.86 -3.53
CA THR A 157 -10.42 -4.59 -2.12
C THR A 157 -9.65 -5.49 -1.16
N GLU A 158 -9.18 -6.65 -1.61
CA GLU A 158 -8.42 -7.60 -0.78
C GLU A 158 -6.92 -7.28 -0.72
N GLY A 159 -6.50 -6.18 -1.34
CA GLY A 159 -5.08 -5.85 -1.52
C GLY A 159 -4.45 -6.66 -2.67
N GLY A 160 -3.11 -6.69 -2.73
CA GLY A 160 -2.38 -7.40 -3.78
C GLY A 160 -2.08 -6.54 -5.00
N LEU A 161 -1.19 -5.57 -4.81
CA LEU A 161 -0.59 -4.76 -5.87
C LEU A 161 0.92 -4.94 -5.79
N VAL A 162 1.53 -5.37 -6.89
CA VAL A 162 3.00 -5.51 -6.98
C VAL A 162 3.58 -4.24 -7.59
N VAL A 163 4.55 -3.64 -6.88
CA VAL A 163 5.19 -2.38 -7.31
C VAL A 163 5.85 -2.53 -8.68
N TYR A 164 6.52 -3.66 -8.96
CA TYR A 164 7.11 -3.92 -10.26
C TYR A 164 6.09 -3.88 -11.40
N GLY A 165 4.89 -4.44 -11.18
CA GLY A 165 3.79 -4.35 -12.12
C GLY A 165 3.35 -2.91 -12.36
N SER A 166 3.32 -2.06 -11.32
CA SER A 166 2.97 -0.63 -11.50
C SER A 166 3.97 0.09 -12.39
N PHE A 167 5.27 -0.19 -12.23
CA PHE A 167 6.31 0.43 -13.04
C PHE A 167 6.20 0.03 -14.51
N LEU A 168 6.05 -1.28 -14.79
CA LEU A 168 5.88 -1.79 -16.15
C LEU A 168 4.60 -1.26 -16.81
N GLY A 169 3.48 -1.25 -16.08
CA GLY A 169 2.21 -0.72 -16.57
C GLY A 169 2.25 0.77 -16.86
N ALA A 170 2.85 1.56 -15.97
CA ALA A 170 3.04 3.00 -16.18
C ALA A 170 3.98 3.28 -17.37
N MET A 171 5.05 2.50 -17.54
CA MET A 171 5.96 2.61 -18.69
C MET A 171 5.25 2.29 -20.01
N ALA A 172 4.42 1.25 -20.04
CA ALA A 172 3.61 0.90 -21.20
C ALA A 172 2.60 2.02 -21.55
N ALA A 173 1.89 2.54 -20.54
CA ALA A 173 0.97 3.66 -20.72
C ALA A 173 1.68 4.92 -21.23
N PHE A 174 2.86 5.23 -20.69
CA PHE A 174 3.73 6.30 -21.18
C PHE A 174 4.09 6.12 -22.65
N ALA A 175 4.58 4.94 -23.04
CA ALA A 175 4.96 4.66 -24.43
C ALA A 175 3.76 4.76 -25.39
N ILE A 176 2.58 4.27 -24.98
CA ILE A 176 1.35 4.37 -25.78
C ILE A 176 0.94 5.84 -25.94
N PHE A 177 0.97 6.63 -24.87
CA PHE A 177 0.62 8.05 -24.91
C PHE A 177 1.59 8.83 -25.83
N MET A 178 2.90 8.62 -25.69
CA MET A 178 3.90 9.26 -26.54
C MET A 178 3.67 8.95 -28.03
N ARG A 179 3.38 7.69 -28.37
CA ARG A 179 3.08 7.28 -29.75
C ARG A 179 1.79 7.91 -30.27
N ARG A 180 0.72 7.96 -29.46
CA ARG A 180 -0.57 8.52 -29.88
C ARG A 180 -0.52 10.03 -30.11
N HIS A 181 0.25 10.74 -29.29
CA HIS A 181 0.35 12.19 -29.36
C HIS A 181 1.58 12.69 -30.15
N GLN A 182 2.37 11.77 -30.71
CA GLN A 182 3.59 12.07 -31.50
C GLN A 182 4.57 12.99 -30.76
N LEU A 183 4.71 12.79 -29.44
CA LEU A 183 5.55 13.61 -28.59
C LEU A 183 6.96 13.02 -28.43
N PRO A 184 8.00 13.85 -28.19
CA PRO A 184 9.36 13.38 -27.98
C PRO A 184 9.48 12.69 -26.61
N GLY A 185 9.30 11.36 -26.60
CA GLY A 185 9.23 10.56 -25.37
C GLY A 185 10.45 10.72 -24.45
N LEU A 186 11.67 10.77 -25.00
CA LEU A 186 12.88 10.96 -24.19
C LEU A 186 12.92 12.34 -23.49
N ALA A 187 12.58 13.41 -24.22
CA ALA A 187 12.56 14.75 -23.65
C ALA A 187 11.50 14.90 -22.55
N ILE A 188 10.36 14.21 -22.70
CA ILE A 188 9.32 14.16 -21.67
C ILE A 188 9.78 13.29 -20.49
N ALA A 189 10.44 12.16 -20.72
CA ALA A 189 11.02 11.34 -19.66
C ALA A 189 12.00 12.15 -18.80
N ASP A 190 12.92 12.89 -19.42
CA ASP A 190 13.86 13.78 -18.73
C ASP A 190 13.16 14.93 -17.98
N LEU A 191 11.99 15.36 -18.48
CA LEU A 191 11.17 16.37 -17.82
C LEU A 191 10.55 15.85 -16.54
N ILE A 192 9.98 14.64 -16.58
CA ILE A 192 9.23 14.06 -15.45
C ILE A 192 10.12 13.30 -14.46
N ALA A 193 11.35 12.91 -14.83
CA ALA A 193 12.25 12.15 -13.96
C ALA A 193 12.46 12.78 -12.57
N PRO A 194 12.71 14.11 -12.42
CA PRO A 194 12.82 14.74 -11.10
C PRO A 194 11.50 14.68 -10.30
N SER A 195 10.36 14.76 -10.99
CA SER A 195 9.05 14.66 -10.36
C SER A 195 8.75 13.24 -9.86
N LEU A 196 9.18 12.22 -10.60
CA LEU A 196 9.08 10.82 -10.18
C LEU A 196 9.93 10.56 -8.92
N LEU A 197 11.15 11.12 -8.86
CA LEU A 197 12.01 11.01 -7.67
C LEU A 197 11.39 11.68 -6.44
N ALA A 198 10.74 12.84 -6.60
CA ALA A 198 9.99 13.47 -5.52
C ALA A 198 8.86 12.56 -5.01
N GLY A 199 8.07 11.98 -5.92
CA GLY A 199 7.03 11.00 -5.56
C GLY A 199 7.59 9.78 -4.81
N LEU A 200 8.73 9.24 -5.25
CA LEU A 200 9.41 8.13 -4.59
C LEU A 200 9.89 8.49 -3.17
N ALA A 201 10.41 9.70 -2.97
CA ALA A 201 10.83 10.17 -1.65
C ALA A 201 9.66 10.19 -0.67
N PHE A 202 8.51 10.75 -1.06
CA PHE A 202 7.29 10.70 -0.25
C PHE A 202 6.81 9.26 0.00
N GLY A 203 6.89 8.39 -1.02
CA GLY A 203 6.58 6.97 -0.87
C GLY A 203 7.46 6.28 0.18
N ARG A 204 8.77 6.56 0.21
CA ARG A 204 9.70 6.01 1.20
C ARG A 204 9.41 6.49 2.62
N ILE A 205 9.07 7.76 2.79
CA ILE A 205 8.61 8.27 4.09
C ILE A 205 7.28 7.59 4.47
N GLY A 206 6.38 7.37 3.51
CA GLY A 206 5.17 6.58 3.70
C GLY A 206 5.46 5.15 4.18
N CYS A 207 6.42 4.46 3.58
CA CYS A 207 6.83 3.11 3.99
C CYS A 207 7.39 3.09 5.41
N LEU A 208 8.14 4.13 5.80
CA LEU A 208 8.64 4.29 7.16
C LEU A 208 7.48 4.44 8.16
N LEU A 209 6.49 5.29 7.86
CA LEU A 209 5.29 5.44 8.71
C LEU A 209 4.45 4.16 8.78
N ASN A 210 4.44 3.38 7.71
CA ASN A 210 3.74 2.09 7.67
C ASN A 210 4.51 0.96 8.36
N GLY A 211 5.81 1.16 8.64
CA GLY A 211 6.70 0.16 9.20
C GLY A 211 7.00 -1.01 8.24
N CYS A 212 6.99 -0.81 6.93
CA CYS A 212 7.09 -1.92 5.96
C CYS A 212 8.38 -1.94 5.10
N CYS A 213 9.38 -1.12 5.41
CA CYS A 213 10.70 -1.11 4.75
C CYS A 213 11.78 -0.62 5.72
N TYR A 214 11.94 -1.29 6.86
CA TYR A 214 12.94 -0.95 7.88
C TYR A 214 14.31 -1.57 7.55
N GLY A 215 15.36 -1.02 8.14
CA GLY A 215 16.72 -1.58 8.08
C GLY A 215 16.94 -2.66 9.13
N GLY A 216 18.19 -3.11 9.26
CA GLY A 216 18.58 -4.04 10.32
C GLY A 216 18.47 -3.43 11.73
N PRO A 217 18.48 -4.27 12.78
CA PRO A 217 18.57 -3.80 14.16
C PRO A 217 19.87 -3.01 14.36
N THR A 218 19.79 -1.91 15.10
CA THR A 218 20.94 -1.08 15.48
C THR A 218 20.72 -0.51 16.87
N ASP A 219 21.82 -0.37 17.62
CA ASP A 219 21.89 0.32 18.91
C ASP A 219 22.38 1.77 18.76
N ASP A 220 22.59 2.24 17.53
CA ASP A 220 23.00 3.61 17.23
C ASP A 220 21.90 4.63 17.61
N PRO A 221 22.27 5.87 17.96
CA PRO A 221 21.32 6.89 18.40
C PRO A 221 20.32 7.36 17.32
N TRP A 222 20.56 7.03 16.04
CA TRP A 222 19.64 7.29 14.93
C TRP A 222 18.71 6.10 14.62
N GLY A 223 18.76 5.04 15.44
CA GLY A 223 17.83 3.92 15.34
C GLY A 223 16.38 4.35 15.54
N ILE A 224 15.46 3.78 14.76
CA ILE A 224 14.02 4.06 14.86
C ILE A 224 13.34 2.86 15.51
N SER A 225 12.70 3.07 16.65
CA SER A 225 11.89 2.03 17.31
C SER A 225 10.46 2.02 16.77
N PHE A 226 10.02 0.84 16.33
CA PHE A 226 8.64 0.61 15.89
C PHE A 226 7.79 0.07 17.05
N PRO A 227 6.51 0.45 17.14
CA PRO A 227 5.61 -0.05 18.17
C PRO A 227 5.29 -1.51 17.93
N ARG A 228 4.83 -2.22 18.96
CA ARG A 228 4.35 -3.61 18.83
C ARG A 228 3.19 -3.73 17.84
N GLN A 229 2.26 -2.77 17.88
CA GLN A 229 1.07 -2.74 17.03
C GLN A 229 1.08 -1.52 16.11
N ASN A 230 0.71 -1.73 14.85
CA ASN A 230 0.61 -0.68 13.82
C ASN A 230 -0.79 -0.06 13.75
N SER A 231 -1.79 -0.86 14.13
CA SER A 231 -3.22 -0.58 14.16
C SER A 231 -3.81 -1.39 15.32
N PRO A 232 -5.00 -1.05 15.87
CA PRO A 232 -5.57 -1.74 17.03
C PRO A 232 -5.67 -3.28 16.91
N THR A 233 -5.67 -3.81 15.69
CA THR A 233 -5.80 -5.25 15.40
C THR A 233 -4.60 -5.85 14.67
N THR A 234 -3.54 -5.07 14.40
CA THR A 234 -2.44 -5.53 13.54
C THR A 234 -1.08 -5.29 14.18
N LEU A 235 -0.31 -6.37 14.37
CA LEU A 235 1.08 -6.30 14.82
C LEU A 235 1.97 -5.63 13.78
N SER A 236 3.03 -4.97 14.23
CA SER A 236 3.99 -4.36 13.32
C SER A 236 4.84 -5.40 12.60
N MET A 237 5.12 -5.19 11.31
CA MET A 237 6.04 -6.07 10.56
C MET A 237 7.40 -6.24 11.26
N PRO A 238 8.07 -5.17 11.76
CA PRO A 238 9.32 -5.31 12.50
C PRO A 238 9.17 -6.17 13.75
N TYR A 239 8.08 -6.01 14.50
CA TYR A 239 7.82 -6.83 15.68
C TYR A 239 7.57 -8.29 15.31
N GLN A 240 6.78 -8.54 14.25
CA GLN A 240 6.51 -9.90 13.76
C GLN A 240 7.81 -10.60 13.35
N GLU A 241 8.68 -9.92 12.60
CA GLU A 241 9.95 -10.48 12.16
C GLU A 241 10.89 -10.75 13.34
N GLN A 242 11.02 -9.79 14.28
CA GLN A 242 11.84 -9.96 15.48
C GLN A 242 11.33 -11.11 16.36
N ALA A 243 10.02 -11.23 16.54
CA ALA A 243 9.42 -12.37 17.25
C ALA A 243 9.72 -13.68 16.54
N ALA A 244 9.45 -13.77 15.23
CA ALA A 244 9.64 -14.97 14.44
C ALA A 244 11.09 -15.44 14.40
N GLN A 245 12.06 -14.52 14.35
CA GLN A 245 13.49 -14.84 14.37
C GLN A 245 14.02 -15.26 15.75
N GLY A 246 13.21 -15.16 16.80
CA GLY A 246 13.61 -15.47 18.17
C GLY A 246 14.41 -14.34 18.84
N ALA A 247 14.41 -13.13 18.27
CA ALA A 247 15.20 -12.01 18.75
C ALA A 247 14.85 -11.60 20.20
N PHE A 248 13.58 -11.76 20.61
CA PHE A 248 13.15 -11.50 21.99
C PHE A 248 13.72 -12.49 23.02
N HIS A 249 14.08 -13.69 22.57
CA HIS A 249 14.80 -14.67 23.39
C HIS A 249 16.32 -14.51 23.29
N GLY A 250 16.80 -13.59 22.43
CA GLY A 250 18.20 -13.38 22.11
C GLY A 250 18.80 -14.45 21.20
N LEU A 251 17.96 -15.13 20.41
CA LEU A 251 18.37 -16.11 19.40
C LEU A 251 18.23 -15.53 18.00
N THR A 252 19.02 -16.05 17.06
CA THR A 252 18.78 -15.90 15.63
C THR A 252 18.75 -17.26 14.99
N LEU A 253 17.64 -17.57 14.30
CA LEU A 253 17.44 -18.83 13.62
C LEU A 253 17.85 -18.73 12.15
N ALA A 254 18.61 -19.70 11.65
CA ALA A 254 18.94 -19.82 10.23
C ALA A 254 18.79 -21.25 9.73
N ALA A 255 18.79 -21.41 8.40
CA ALA A 255 18.91 -22.70 7.72
C ALA A 255 20.17 -22.69 6.85
N GLU A 256 20.80 -23.86 6.70
CA GLU A 256 22.11 -24.00 6.06
C GLU A 256 21.99 -23.93 4.53
N SER A 257 20.89 -24.44 3.96
CA SER A 257 20.50 -24.19 2.58
C SER A 257 19.03 -24.61 2.35
N SER A 258 18.46 -24.27 1.19
CA SER A 258 17.17 -24.81 0.76
C SER A 258 17.15 -26.34 0.61
N ARG A 259 18.32 -27.00 0.53
CA ARG A 259 18.48 -28.46 0.49
C ARG A 259 18.67 -29.11 1.87
N THR A 260 19.03 -28.32 2.88
CA THR A 260 19.19 -28.72 4.28
C THR A 260 18.36 -27.78 5.16
N PRO A 261 17.02 -27.97 5.18
CA PRO A 261 16.09 -27.00 5.76
C PRO A 261 16.09 -27.00 7.30
N THR A 262 16.79 -27.95 7.93
CA THR A 262 16.81 -28.10 9.38
C THR A 262 17.35 -26.83 10.02
N PRO A 263 16.55 -26.13 10.84
CA PRO A 263 16.97 -24.87 11.43
C PRO A 263 18.01 -25.10 12.52
N TYR A 264 18.91 -24.14 12.69
CA TYR A 264 19.92 -24.11 13.74
C TYR A 264 20.05 -22.71 14.36
N ILE A 265 20.68 -22.66 15.53
CA ILE A 265 20.97 -21.40 16.23
C ILE A 265 22.19 -20.74 15.59
N ALA A 266 21.96 -19.68 14.83
CA ALA A 266 23.00 -18.95 14.09
C ALA A 266 23.69 -17.88 14.93
N ALA A 267 22.99 -17.30 15.91
CA ALA A 267 23.56 -16.35 16.86
C ALA A 267 22.83 -16.41 18.20
N ILE A 268 23.56 -16.06 19.27
CA ILE A 268 23.06 -15.92 20.63
C ILE A 268 23.57 -14.59 21.17
N ARG A 269 22.67 -13.73 21.65
CA ARG A 269 23.06 -12.46 22.27
C ARG A 269 23.52 -12.70 23.71
N GLU A 270 24.61 -12.07 24.11
CA GLU A 270 25.09 -12.12 25.50
C GLU A 270 24.03 -11.55 26.46
N ALA A 271 23.98 -12.11 27.68
CA ALA A 271 23.00 -11.78 28.73
C ALA A 271 21.52 -11.94 28.33
N SER A 272 21.21 -12.71 27.27
CA SER A 272 19.83 -13.01 26.87
C SER A 272 19.21 -14.17 27.65
N PRO A 273 17.87 -14.32 27.64
CA PRO A 273 17.21 -15.51 28.20
C PRO A 273 17.74 -16.82 27.63
N ALA A 274 18.05 -16.88 26.33
CA ALA A 274 18.63 -18.06 25.72
C ALA A 274 20.06 -18.36 26.19
N ALA A 275 20.89 -17.34 26.38
CA ALA A 275 22.22 -17.51 26.97
C ALA A 275 22.13 -18.03 28.42
N GLN A 276 21.18 -17.50 29.21
CA GLN A 276 20.94 -17.97 30.58
C GLN A 276 20.40 -19.40 30.64
N ALA A 277 19.62 -19.81 29.64
CA ALA A 277 19.12 -21.17 29.49
C ALA A 277 20.16 -22.17 28.94
N GLY A 278 21.37 -21.72 28.62
CA GLY A 278 22.46 -22.57 28.13
C GLY A 278 22.32 -22.99 26.66
N ALA A 279 21.66 -22.17 25.83
CA ALA A 279 21.59 -22.42 24.39
C ALA A 279 22.99 -22.45 23.75
N THR A 280 23.20 -23.33 22.77
CA THR A 280 24.50 -23.54 22.12
C THR A 280 24.47 -23.08 20.66
N LEU A 281 25.50 -22.33 20.25
CA LEU A 281 25.67 -21.89 18.87
C LEU A 281 25.82 -23.10 17.93
N GLY A 282 25.15 -23.08 16.79
CA GLY A 282 25.16 -24.16 15.80
C GLY A 282 24.26 -25.35 16.15
N ALA A 283 23.59 -25.34 17.30
CA ALA A 283 22.69 -26.43 17.67
C ALA A 283 21.49 -26.51 16.73
N ARG A 284 21.19 -27.71 16.25
CA ARG A 284 20.03 -28.00 15.40
C ARG A 284 18.77 -28.05 16.24
N ILE A 285 17.70 -27.45 15.72
CA ILE A 285 16.41 -27.38 16.38
C ILE A 285 15.51 -28.45 15.78
N ALA A 286 15.35 -29.55 16.52
CA ALA A 286 14.47 -30.64 16.12
C ALA A 286 13.02 -30.44 16.61
N ARG A 287 12.83 -29.71 17.72
CA ARG A 287 11.51 -29.47 18.32
C ARG A 287 11.40 -28.09 18.98
N ILE A 288 10.22 -27.49 18.90
CA ILE A 288 9.82 -26.29 19.64
C ILE A 288 8.43 -26.55 20.22
N ASN A 289 8.23 -26.32 21.53
CA ASN A 289 6.96 -26.55 22.24
C ASN A 289 6.32 -27.94 22.00
N GLY A 290 7.15 -28.98 21.80
CA GLY A 290 6.68 -30.34 21.51
C GLY A 290 6.34 -30.62 20.05
N VAL A 291 6.36 -29.62 19.18
CA VAL A 291 6.16 -29.75 17.72
C VAL A 291 7.49 -30.09 17.06
N GLN A 292 7.49 -31.04 16.12
CA GLN A 292 8.67 -31.34 15.30
C GLN A 292 8.91 -30.25 14.26
N ILE A 293 10.17 -29.85 14.10
CA ILE A 293 10.59 -28.79 13.20
C ILE A 293 11.51 -29.37 12.14
N GLU A 294 11.10 -29.27 10.88
CA GLU A 294 11.87 -29.72 9.73
C GLU A 294 12.41 -28.54 8.91
N THR A 295 11.71 -27.39 8.97
CA THR A 295 12.06 -26.19 8.21
C THR A 295 12.19 -24.95 9.09
N LEU A 296 12.95 -23.96 8.62
CA LEU A 296 13.06 -22.66 9.27
C LEU A 296 11.72 -21.94 9.40
N GLU A 297 10.86 -21.99 8.37
CA GLU A 297 9.53 -21.37 8.42
C GLU A 297 8.65 -21.97 9.52
N GLN A 298 8.69 -23.29 9.70
CA GLN A 298 7.99 -23.96 10.80
C GLN A 298 8.51 -23.51 12.17
N ALA A 299 9.84 -23.39 12.30
CA ALA A 299 10.47 -22.91 13.53
C ALA A 299 10.01 -21.48 13.86
N GLN A 300 10.10 -20.58 12.88
CA GLN A 300 9.73 -19.18 13.00
C GLN A 300 8.24 -19.00 13.33
N ALA A 301 7.37 -19.78 12.68
CA ALA A 301 5.93 -19.78 12.96
C ALA A 301 5.64 -20.24 14.40
N GLU A 302 6.31 -21.28 14.88
CA GLU A 302 6.09 -21.82 16.22
C GLU A 302 6.61 -20.89 17.33
N VAL A 303 7.75 -20.22 17.10
CA VAL A 303 8.23 -19.17 18.00
C VAL A 303 7.27 -17.99 18.01
N PHE A 304 6.78 -17.57 16.85
CA PHE A 304 5.88 -16.43 16.72
C PHE A 304 4.55 -16.61 17.47
N LYS A 305 4.01 -17.83 17.55
CA LYS A 305 2.75 -18.14 18.29
C LYS A 305 2.77 -17.75 19.76
N GLN A 306 3.95 -17.61 20.38
CA GLN A 306 4.06 -17.16 21.77
C GLN A 306 3.78 -15.65 21.93
N PHE A 307 3.83 -14.89 20.83
CA PHE A 307 3.75 -13.43 20.82
C PHE A 307 2.48 -12.88 20.13
N SER A 308 1.72 -13.76 19.48
CA SER A 308 0.44 -13.49 18.82
C SER A 308 -0.72 -13.42 19.80
#